data_AF-A0A074WLZ0-F1
#
_entry.id   AF-A0A074WLZ0-F1
#
_cell.length_a   1.000
_cell.length_b   1.000
_cell.length_c   1.000
_cell.angle_alpha   90.00
_cell.angle_beta   90.00
_cell.angle_gamma   90.00
#
_symmetry.space_group_name_H-M   'P 1'
#
loop_
_entity.id
_entity.type
_entity.pdbx_description
1 polymer ?
#
loop_
_entity_poly.entity_id
_entity_poly.type
_entity_poly.pdbx_seq_one_letter_code
_entity_poly.pdbx_strand_id
1 'polypeptide(L)'
;MPAINEPPQWTAPVNYQSRKVVVLGGGVLGRRIGYNAVIRDTNQAQCDAALQYIKDNVTTFATKATTYRSPGKASATLDLEVAIKDAWIVFECVPEILNLKIDVFAELEKLAPKDCILASNSSSYKSTGLSPYVAVKESTGFLFNRIWAAIKRECLMVMAEGVSTPEQIDKAWMEILGCNFGPCMSMDSVGLDTVALIEKHYIQERGLNSALTVDFLQEHYLDHGKLGMKSDKGGLYAPQPSKPQPPLAAQAPQKKLIVLDTGLGQPLAGKAPADIISCGRLIEVSLDNQARCVLSEGLPLPDGVAAHNGKLYYTNMGMPSLNNGSVCSLNLDGTNPTTIVPPGKIFTPKQLSIDTTVNKLYIADREGCKIWHCNTDGSGLEVLIDSARDSHEDDATPGDIMDQCIGITIAPSLGKIFWTQKGPAKGNCGRIFSASINFPDNSTAATRTDVSLVADKLPECIDLEYIAETNTLYWTDRGEVPFGNCLYKAALTEQGTLAEKPQVLAQNFNEAIGLKVDIDANCIYVSDLGGSVWKVEDNGSGKKQRILDEQTSCFTGLTIV
;
A
#
# COMPACT_ATOMS: atom_id res chain seq x y z
N MET A 1 -8.31 34.10 -29.49
CA MET A 1 -8.86 33.32 -28.36
C MET A 1 -9.64 34.31 -27.50
N PRO A 2 -10.92 34.06 -27.17
CA PRO A 2 -11.60 34.90 -26.19
C PRO A 2 -10.86 34.77 -24.85
N ALA A 3 -10.68 35.90 -24.16
CA ALA A 3 -10.01 35.96 -22.88
C ALA A 3 -10.62 34.93 -21.93
N ILE A 4 -9.76 34.15 -21.28
CA ILE A 4 -10.16 33.33 -20.14
C ILE A 4 -10.58 34.33 -19.07
N ASN A 5 -11.89 34.48 -18.86
CA ASN A 5 -12.43 35.29 -17.77
C ASN A 5 -11.72 34.89 -16.47
N GLU A 6 -11.33 35.87 -15.66
CA GLU A 6 -10.74 35.62 -14.35
C GLU A 6 -11.61 34.62 -13.58
N PRO A 7 -11.00 33.66 -12.85
CA PRO A 7 -11.76 32.68 -12.08
C PRO A 7 -12.69 33.41 -11.11
N PRO A 8 -13.94 32.96 -10.94
CA PRO A 8 -14.90 33.62 -10.07
C PRO A 8 -14.33 33.77 -8.66
N GLN A 9 -14.37 34.99 -8.13
CA GLN A 9 -13.84 35.30 -6.81
C GLN A 9 -14.79 34.73 -5.74
N TRP A 10 -14.39 33.60 -5.13
CA TRP A 10 -15.13 33.03 -4.00
C TRP A 10 -14.99 33.91 -2.75
N THR A 11 -16.10 34.12 -2.04
CA THR A 11 -16.13 34.86 -0.77
C THR A 11 -16.69 33.97 0.34
N ALA A 12 -16.03 33.96 1.49
CA ALA A 12 -16.47 33.16 2.64
C ALA A 12 -17.87 33.58 3.15
N PRO A 13 -18.67 32.63 3.65
CA PRO A 13 -20.02 32.91 4.16
C PRO A 13 -19.97 33.83 5.39
N VAL A 14 -20.64 34.99 5.32
CA VAL A 14 -20.63 36.02 6.38
C VAL A 14 -21.60 35.73 7.54
N ASN A 15 -22.58 34.85 7.32
CA ASN A 15 -23.63 34.48 8.29
C ASN A 15 -23.50 33.03 8.79
N TYR A 16 -22.29 32.47 8.80
CA TYR A 16 -22.04 31.06 9.16
C TYR A 16 -22.55 30.67 10.56
N GLN A 17 -22.60 31.61 11.50
CA GLN A 17 -23.01 31.34 12.89
C GLN A 17 -24.50 30.96 13.02
N SER A 18 -25.35 31.36 12.08
CA SER A 18 -26.79 31.04 12.08
C SER A 18 -27.15 29.90 11.14
N ARG A 19 -26.18 29.36 10.39
CA ARG A 19 -26.38 28.35 9.34
C ARG A 19 -25.95 26.97 9.81
N LYS A 20 -26.39 25.95 9.09
CA LYS A 20 -26.15 24.54 9.45
C LYS A 20 -24.72 24.11 9.14
N VAL A 21 -24.15 23.31 10.05
CA VAL A 21 -23.04 22.42 9.76
C VAL A 21 -23.63 21.09 9.33
N VAL A 22 -23.26 20.56 8.17
CA VAL A 22 -23.77 19.28 7.68
C VAL A 22 -22.67 18.25 7.64
N VAL A 23 -23.00 17.01 8.02
CA VAL A 23 -22.09 15.86 7.92
C VAL A 23 -22.79 14.78 7.10
N LEU A 24 -22.21 14.38 5.97
CA LEU A 24 -22.72 13.30 5.13
C LEU A 24 -22.05 11.98 5.53
N GLY A 25 -22.77 11.12 6.25
CA GLY A 25 -22.33 9.84 6.76
C GLY A 25 -22.29 9.82 8.29
N GLY A 26 -23.15 9.02 8.91
CA GLY A 26 -23.23 8.83 10.37
C GLY A 26 -22.25 7.79 10.91
N GLY A 27 -21.25 7.40 10.10
CA GLY A 27 -20.25 6.39 10.44
C GLY A 27 -19.29 6.80 11.56
N VAL A 28 -18.21 6.02 11.73
CA VAL A 28 -17.28 6.14 12.87
C VAL A 28 -16.76 7.57 13.07
N LEU A 29 -16.34 8.23 11.98
CA LEU A 29 -15.81 9.59 12.02
C LEU A 29 -16.90 10.65 11.95
N GLY A 30 -17.89 10.49 11.09
CA GLY A 30 -18.94 11.50 10.90
C GLY A 30 -19.74 11.81 12.17
N ARG A 31 -20.05 10.79 12.99
CA ARG A 31 -20.72 10.98 14.30
C ARG A 31 -19.90 11.72 15.36
N ARG A 32 -18.61 11.98 15.09
CA ARG A 32 -17.69 12.72 15.98
C ARG A 32 -17.48 14.16 15.53
N ILE A 33 -18.03 14.55 14.37
CA ILE A 33 -17.90 15.89 13.81
C ILE A 33 -19.12 16.72 14.20
N GLY A 34 -18.89 17.83 14.89
CA GLY A 34 -19.80 18.98 14.81
C GLY A 34 -20.28 19.60 16.12
N TYR A 35 -20.65 20.88 15.98
CA TYR A 35 -21.39 21.71 16.93
C TYR A 35 -22.61 22.23 16.16
N ASN A 36 -23.84 21.98 16.63
CA ASN A 36 -25.08 22.30 15.89
C ASN A 36 -25.15 21.64 14.49
N ALA A 37 -24.89 20.32 14.44
CA ALA A 37 -24.75 19.59 13.17
C ALA A 37 -26.04 18.86 12.72
N VAL A 38 -26.24 18.78 11.41
CA VAL A 38 -27.21 17.90 10.77
C VAL A 38 -26.48 16.74 10.12
N ILE A 39 -26.72 15.53 10.60
CA ILE A 39 -26.14 14.30 10.05
C ILE A 39 -27.07 13.78 8.98
N ARG A 40 -26.56 13.56 7.77
CA ARG A 40 -27.28 12.88 6.71
C ARG A 40 -26.66 11.52 6.48
N ASP A 41 -27.47 10.47 6.56
CA ASP A 41 -27.07 9.10 6.15
C ASP A 41 -28.21 8.49 5.33
N THR A 42 -27.90 7.56 4.42
CA THR A 42 -28.94 6.85 3.66
C THR A 42 -29.62 5.76 4.48
N ASN A 43 -29.07 5.41 5.64
CA ASN A 43 -29.58 4.36 6.52
C ASN A 43 -30.09 4.92 7.86
N GLN A 44 -31.36 4.68 8.18
CA GLN A 44 -31.99 5.12 9.43
C GLN A 44 -31.27 4.59 10.68
N ALA A 45 -30.82 3.32 10.66
CA ALA A 45 -30.10 2.75 11.79
C ALA A 45 -28.77 3.48 12.07
N GLN A 46 -28.11 4.01 11.02
CA GLN A 46 -26.88 4.79 11.16
C GLN A 46 -27.16 6.18 11.70
N CYS A 47 -28.25 6.83 11.25
CA CYS A 47 -28.74 8.08 11.84
C CYS A 47 -29.00 7.93 13.35
N ASP A 48 -29.72 6.89 13.74
CA ASP A 48 -30.08 6.63 15.13
C ASP A 48 -28.83 6.32 15.97
N ALA A 49 -27.93 5.47 15.46
CA ALA A 49 -26.67 5.13 16.13
C ALA A 49 -25.76 6.36 16.29
N ALA A 50 -25.72 7.27 15.30
CA ALA A 50 -24.96 8.50 15.39
C ALA A 50 -25.52 9.45 16.45
N LEU A 51 -26.84 9.65 16.49
CA LEU A 51 -27.50 10.48 17.50
C LEU A 51 -27.34 9.89 18.91
N GLN A 52 -27.46 8.57 19.04
CA GLN A 52 -27.26 7.87 20.31
C GLN A 52 -25.80 8.03 20.79
N TYR A 53 -24.83 7.85 19.90
CA TYR A 53 -23.41 8.09 20.21
C TYR A 53 -23.16 9.51 20.71
N ILE A 54 -23.73 10.52 20.05
CA ILE A 54 -23.60 11.92 20.47
C ILE A 54 -24.22 12.10 21.87
N LYS A 55 -25.44 11.60 22.09
CA LYS A 55 -26.13 11.68 23.38
C LYS A 55 -25.32 11.07 24.52
N ASP A 56 -24.69 9.92 24.28
CA ASP A 56 -23.93 9.19 25.31
C ASP A 56 -22.59 9.84 25.62
N ASN A 57 -21.98 10.54 24.66
CA ASN A 57 -20.62 11.07 24.80
C ASN A 57 -20.56 12.60 25.00
N VAL A 58 -21.63 13.34 24.72
CA VAL A 58 -21.63 14.81 24.74
C VAL A 58 -21.20 15.38 26.09
N THR A 59 -21.66 14.79 27.20
CA THR A 59 -21.29 15.22 28.56
C THR A 59 -19.80 15.01 28.81
N THR A 60 -19.25 13.85 28.44
CA THR A 60 -17.83 13.52 28.61
C THR A 60 -16.93 14.38 27.73
N PHE A 61 -17.37 14.78 26.54
CA PHE A 61 -16.61 15.72 25.71
C PHE A 61 -16.70 17.16 26.23
N ALA A 62 -17.84 17.56 26.78
CA ALA A 62 -18.03 18.88 27.36
C ALA A 62 -17.09 19.12 28.55
N THR A 63 -16.79 18.11 29.38
CA THR A 63 -15.85 18.25 30.51
C THR A 63 -14.39 18.44 30.07
N LYS A 64 -14.04 18.05 28.83
CA LYS A 64 -12.70 18.21 28.26
C LYS A 64 -12.51 19.54 27.53
N ALA A 65 -13.59 20.27 27.25
CA ALA A 65 -13.51 21.55 26.56
C ALA A 65 -13.06 22.65 27.53
N THR A 66 -12.00 23.38 27.18
CA THR A 66 -11.47 24.53 27.96
C THR A 66 -12.33 25.79 27.83
N THR A 67 -13.36 25.77 26.98
CA THR A 67 -14.25 26.90 26.70
C THR A 67 -15.60 26.73 27.40
N TYR A 68 -16.09 27.76 28.10
CA TYR A 68 -17.40 27.84 28.78
C TYR A 68 -18.65 27.78 27.87
N ARG A 69 -18.62 27.01 26.78
CA ARG A 69 -19.75 26.90 25.84
C ARG A 69 -20.60 25.68 26.17
N SER A 70 -21.91 25.86 26.13
CA SER A 70 -22.86 24.74 26.22
C SER A 70 -22.72 23.81 25.02
N PRO A 71 -22.94 22.50 25.17
CA PRO A 71 -22.95 21.58 24.05
C PRO A 71 -23.96 21.99 22.96
N GLY A 72 -23.56 21.80 21.70
CA GLY A 72 -24.45 22.01 20.55
C GLY A 72 -25.53 20.93 20.42
N LYS A 73 -26.49 21.16 19.53
CA LYS A 73 -27.53 20.18 19.18
C LYS A 73 -27.11 19.34 17.97
N ALA A 74 -27.67 18.15 17.84
CA ALA A 74 -27.54 17.34 16.63
C ALA A 74 -28.92 16.85 16.20
N SER A 75 -29.14 16.79 14.88
CA SER A 75 -30.29 16.13 14.28
C SER A 75 -29.80 15.25 13.13
N ALA A 76 -30.65 14.30 12.71
CA ALA A 76 -30.35 13.43 11.58
C ALA A 76 -31.49 13.43 10.56
N THR A 77 -31.17 13.20 9.29
CA THR A 77 -32.12 13.12 8.18
C THR A 77 -31.61 12.12 7.15
N LEU A 78 -32.52 11.49 6.42
CA LEU A 78 -32.17 10.66 5.25
C LEU A 78 -32.03 11.51 3.97
N ASP A 79 -32.70 12.66 3.97
CA ASP A 79 -32.85 13.55 2.82
C ASP A 79 -31.67 14.52 2.72
N LEU A 80 -30.99 14.48 1.56
CA LEU A 80 -29.82 15.32 1.26
C LEU A 80 -30.21 16.80 1.10
N GLU A 81 -31.28 17.10 0.37
CA GLU A 81 -31.73 18.48 0.11
C GLU A 81 -32.12 19.17 1.43
N VAL A 82 -32.85 18.46 2.29
CA VAL A 82 -33.24 18.95 3.62
C VAL A 82 -32.01 19.23 4.49
N ALA A 83 -30.98 18.38 4.39
CA ALA A 83 -29.74 18.56 5.13
C ALA A 83 -29.01 19.84 4.70
N ILE A 84 -28.83 20.03 3.39
CA ILE A 84 -27.93 21.06 2.84
C ILE A 84 -28.58 22.41 2.52
N LYS A 85 -29.92 22.52 2.54
CA LYS A 85 -30.69 23.73 2.17
C LYS A 85 -30.17 25.05 2.78
N ASP A 86 -29.59 25.01 3.98
CA ASP A 86 -29.03 26.18 4.66
C ASP A 86 -27.63 25.88 5.27
N ALA A 87 -26.87 25.01 4.61
CA ALA A 87 -25.53 24.67 5.04
C ALA A 87 -24.54 25.78 4.68
N TRP A 88 -23.70 26.19 5.63
CA TRP A 88 -22.52 27.00 5.31
C TRP A 88 -21.27 26.14 5.11
N ILE A 89 -21.29 24.92 5.64
CA ILE A 89 -20.24 23.91 5.44
C ILE A 89 -20.84 22.50 5.42
N VAL A 90 -20.34 21.67 4.53
CA VAL A 90 -20.65 20.25 4.42
C VAL A 90 -19.36 19.44 4.57
N PHE A 91 -19.36 18.48 5.49
CA PHE A 91 -18.31 17.47 5.62
C PHE A 91 -18.76 16.16 5.01
N GLU A 92 -18.17 15.77 3.88
CA GLU A 92 -18.31 14.46 3.29
C GLU A 92 -17.53 13.43 4.13
N CYS A 93 -18.26 12.45 4.67
CA CYS A 93 -17.78 11.34 5.51
C CYS A 93 -18.39 10.01 5.05
N VAL A 94 -18.68 9.88 3.75
CA VAL A 94 -19.18 8.64 3.13
C VAL A 94 -18.01 7.65 2.96
N PRO A 95 -18.29 6.35 2.68
CA PRO A 95 -17.24 5.35 2.49
C PRO A 95 -16.17 5.76 1.47
N GLU A 96 -14.97 5.19 1.62
CA GLU A 96 -13.76 5.55 0.86
C GLU A 96 -13.74 5.01 -0.59
N ILE A 97 -14.86 5.17 -1.29
CA ILE A 97 -15.09 4.73 -2.67
C ILE A 97 -15.07 5.97 -3.57
N LEU A 98 -14.08 6.08 -4.46
CA LEU A 98 -13.86 7.29 -5.26
C LEU A 98 -15.07 7.72 -6.08
N ASN A 99 -15.72 6.80 -6.80
CA ASN A 99 -16.90 7.11 -7.61
C ASN A 99 -18.06 7.61 -6.73
N LEU A 100 -18.28 7.00 -5.57
CA LEU A 100 -19.30 7.46 -4.63
C LEU A 100 -19.02 8.89 -4.15
N LYS A 101 -17.76 9.22 -3.84
CA LYS A 101 -17.39 10.58 -3.45
C LYS A 101 -17.57 11.55 -4.61
N ILE A 102 -17.16 11.19 -5.82
CA ILE A 102 -17.38 12.01 -7.02
C ILE A 102 -18.87 12.31 -7.20
N ASP A 103 -19.72 11.29 -7.09
CA ASP A 103 -21.18 11.43 -7.22
C ASP A 103 -21.76 12.33 -6.12
N VAL A 104 -21.34 12.12 -4.86
CA VAL A 104 -21.76 12.96 -3.72
C VAL A 104 -21.34 14.42 -3.92
N PHE A 105 -20.11 14.69 -4.35
CA PHE A 105 -19.64 16.05 -4.61
C PHE A 105 -20.36 16.67 -5.83
N ALA A 106 -20.71 15.88 -6.85
CA ALA A 106 -21.49 16.35 -7.99
C ALA A 106 -22.93 16.72 -7.60
N GLU A 107 -23.55 15.99 -6.66
CA GLU A 107 -24.85 16.35 -6.09
C GLU A 107 -24.75 17.61 -5.21
N LEU A 108 -23.70 17.71 -4.40
CA LEU A 108 -23.45 18.88 -3.55
C LEU A 108 -23.25 20.16 -4.35
N GLU A 109 -22.48 20.12 -5.44
CA GLU A 109 -22.28 21.26 -6.33
C GLU A 109 -23.61 21.79 -6.91
N LYS A 110 -24.57 20.89 -7.16
CA LYS A 110 -25.89 21.27 -7.71
C LYS A 110 -26.83 21.86 -6.68
N LEU A 111 -26.79 21.33 -5.46
CA LEU A 111 -27.85 21.55 -4.46
C LEU A 111 -27.41 22.41 -3.27
N ALA A 112 -26.11 22.52 -2.99
CA ALA A 112 -25.61 23.31 -1.88
C ALA A 112 -25.70 24.82 -2.19
N PRO A 113 -25.83 25.67 -1.17
CA PRO A 113 -25.71 27.12 -1.34
C PRO A 113 -24.38 27.48 -2.02
N LYS A 114 -24.39 28.50 -2.90
CA LYS A 114 -23.20 28.88 -3.70
C LYS A 114 -21.98 29.30 -2.89
N ASP A 115 -22.19 29.74 -1.66
CA ASP A 115 -21.13 30.15 -0.71
C ASP A 115 -20.79 29.03 0.30
N CYS A 116 -21.35 27.83 0.13
CA CYS A 116 -21.13 26.70 1.01
C CYS A 116 -19.72 26.13 0.82
N ILE A 117 -19.04 25.84 1.92
CA ILE A 117 -17.76 25.13 1.91
C ILE A 117 -18.03 23.63 1.82
N LEU A 118 -17.52 22.97 0.79
CA LEU A 118 -17.57 21.51 0.66
C LEU A 118 -16.21 20.94 1.08
N ALA A 119 -16.20 20.15 2.16
CA ALA A 119 -15.01 19.54 2.73
C ALA A 119 -15.14 18.01 2.74
N SER A 120 -14.03 17.29 2.58
CA SER A 120 -13.99 15.82 2.72
C SER A 120 -13.13 15.45 3.92
N ASN A 121 -13.59 14.47 4.70
CA ASN A 121 -12.84 13.84 5.78
C ASN A 121 -12.05 12.60 5.29
N SER A 122 -11.68 12.58 4.01
CA SER A 122 -10.90 11.51 3.41
C SER A 122 -9.46 11.50 3.95
N SER A 123 -9.03 10.37 4.49
CA SER A 123 -7.65 10.12 4.90
C SER A 123 -6.82 9.45 3.79
N SER A 124 -7.49 8.86 2.80
CA SER A 124 -6.87 8.12 1.70
C SER A 124 -6.68 8.97 0.43
N TYR A 125 -7.52 9.97 0.22
CA TYR A 125 -7.37 10.96 -0.86
C TYR A 125 -6.98 12.29 -0.25
N LYS A 126 -5.73 12.73 -0.47
CA LYS A 126 -5.35 14.11 -0.15
C LYS A 126 -6.30 15.04 -0.92
N SER A 127 -6.88 16.04 -0.27
CA SER A 127 -7.63 17.10 -0.97
C SER A 127 -6.78 17.82 -2.04
N THR A 128 -5.44 17.71 -1.94
CA THR A 128 -4.47 18.19 -2.94
C THR A 128 -4.18 17.19 -4.09
N GLY A 129 -4.62 15.93 -3.99
CA GLY A 129 -4.56 14.93 -5.07
C GLY A 129 -5.78 14.94 -5.99
N LEU A 130 -6.85 15.63 -5.59
CA LEU A 130 -7.97 15.97 -6.46
C LEU A 130 -7.62 17.29 -7.16
N SER A 131 -6.96 17.21 -8.31
CA SER A 131 -6.83 18.39 -9.18
C SER A 131 -8.20 18.64 -9.84
N PRO A 132 -8.93 19.71 -9.49
CA PRO A 132 -10.22 19.96 -10.10
C PRO A 132 -10.00 20.34 -11.56
N TYR A 133 -10.54 19.54 -12.47
CA TYR A 133 -10.64 19.93 -13.87
C TYR A 133 -11.94 20.70 -14.06
N VAL A 134 -11.83 21.98 -14.40
CA VAL A 134 -12.99 22.84 -14.58
C VAL A 134 -13.65 22.53 -15.91
N ALA A 135 -14.89 22.03 -15.87
CA ALA A 135 -15.76 22.03 -17.03
C ALA A 135 -16.35 23.43 -17.19
N VAL A 136 -15.96 24.16 -18.24
CA VAL A 136 -16.42 25.54 -18.51
C VAL A 136 -17.94 25.61 -18.77
N LYS A 137 -18.56 24.46 -19.08
CA LYS A 137 -20.00 24.26 -19.25
C LYS A 137 -20.37 22.82 -18.92
N GLU A 138 -21.66 22.57 -18.71
CA GLU A 138 -22.20 21.22 -18.55
C GLU A 138 -21.82 20.32 -19.74
N SER A 139 -21.37 19.10 -19.44
CA SER A 139 -20.86 18.15 -20.44
C SER A 139 -21.12 16.71 -20.00
N THR A 140 -21.80 15.94 -20.83
CA THR A 140 -22.05 14.51 -20.59
C THR A 140 -20.77 13.70 -20.67
N GLY A 141 -20.49 12.92 -19.60
CA GLY A 141 -19.19 12.30 -19.34
C GLY A 141 -18.09 13.29 -18.96
N PHE A 142 -18.46 14.49 -18.51
CA PHE A 142 -17.54 15.52 -18.01
C PHE A 142 -16.43 15.83 -19.03
N LEU A 143 -15.16 15.80 -18.61
CA LEU A 143 -13.99 15.97 -19.48
C LEU A 143 -13.44 14.63 -19.97
N PHE A 144 -12.89 13.82 -19.06
CA PHE A 144 -12.15 12.61 -19.45
C PHE A 144 -13.04 11.53 -20.07
N ASN A 145 -14.18 11.18 -19.46
CA ASN A 145 -15.04 10.12 -19.98
C ASN A 145 -15.59 10.47 -21.37
N ARG A 146 -15.81 11.75 -21.66
CA ARG A 146 -16.17 12.24 -22.98
C ARG A 146 -15.06 12.09 -24.01
N ILE A 147 -13.83 12.45 -23.66
CA ILE A 147 -12.65 12.27 -24.54
C ILE A 147 -12.43 10.78 -24.79
N TRP A 148 -12.51 9.97 -23.73
CA TRP A 148 -12.41 8.54 -23.79
C TRP A 148 -13.46 7.89 -24.68
N ALA A 149 -14.72 8.34 -24.62
CA ALA A 149 -15.78 7.89 -25.52
C ALA A 149 -15.44 8.17 -26.99
N ALA A 150 -14.80 9.30 -27.30
CA ALA A 150 -14.36 9.60 -28.66
C ALA A 150 -13.22 8.69 -29.14
N ILE A 151 -12.22 8.44 -28.28
CA ILE A 151 -11.10 7.53 -28.59
C ILE A 151 -11.63 6.14 -28.89
N LYS A 152 -12.45 5.57 -27.99
CA LYS A 152 -13.05 4.24 -28.18
C LYS A 152 -13.82 4.14 -29.49
N ARG A 153 -14.67 5.13 -29.77
CA ARG A 153 -15.47 5.17 -30.98
C ARG A 153 -14.60 5.15 -32.24
N GLU A 154 -13.52 5.91 -32.28
CA GLU A 154 -12.61 5.92 -33.43
C GLU A 154 -11.93 4.55 -33.60
N CYS A 155 -11.49 3.93 -32.51
CA CYS A 155 -10.94 2.57 -32.56
C CYS A 155 -11.96 1.57 -33.12
N LEU A 156 -13.24 1.66 -32.70
CA LEU A 156 -14.31 0.82 -33.24
C LEU A 156 -14.51 1.04 -34.75
N MET A 157 -14.48 2.29 -35.22
CA MET A 157 -14.63 2.60 -36.64
C MET A 157 -13.47 2.07 -37.48
N VAL A 158 -12.22 2.25 -37.02
CA VAL A 158 -11.03 1.68 -37.69
C VAL A 158 -11.14 0.16 -37.83
N MET A 159 -11.67 -0.52 -36.82
CA MET A 159 -11.91 -1.96 -36.87
C MET A 159 -13.08 -2.33 -37.80
N ALA A 160 -14.20 -1.61 -37.71
CA ALA A 160 -15.40 -1.86 -38.50
C ALA A 160 -15.17 -1.64 -40.01
N GLU A 161 -14.32 -0.67 -40.36
CA GLU A 161 -13.90 -0.40 -41.74
C GLU A 161 -12.82 -1.38 -42.24
N GLY A 162 -12.33 -2.27 -41.37
CA GLY A 162 -11.30 -3.26 -41.72
C GLY A 162 -9.91 -2.66 -41.95
N VAL A 163 -9.66 -1.45 -41.47
CA VAL A 163 -8.38 -0.74 -41.65
C VAL A 163 -7.28 -1.41 -40.84
N SER A 164 -7.59 -1.91 -39.65
CA SER A 164 -6.60 -2.56 -38.78
C SER A 164 -7.26 -3.48 -37.74
N THR A 165 -6.44 -4.25 -37.02
CA THR A 165 -6.89 -5.16 -35.94
C THR A 165 -6.70 -4.53 -34.56
N PRO A 166 -7.42 -5.00 -33.51
CA PRO A 166 -7.22 -4.54 -32.13
C PRO A 166 -5.75 -4.51 -31.70
N GLU A 167 -4.98 -5.54 -32.05
CA GLU A 167 -3.56 -5.68 -31.70
C GLU A 167 -2.70 -4.58 -32.31
N GLN A 168 -2.95 -4.23 -33.59
CA GLN A 168 -2.18 -3.20 -34.30
C GLN A 168 -2.57 -1.79 -33.84
N ILE A 169 -3.85 -1.57 -33.54
CA ILE A 169 -4.35 -0.29 -32.99
C ILE A 169 -3.68 -0.02 -31.64
N ASP A 170 -3.68 -1.01 -30.74
CA ASP A 170 -3.07 -0.88 -29.42
C ASP A 170 -1.55 -0.75 -29.51
N LYS A 171 -0.90 -1.51 -30.39
CA LYS A 171 0.55 -1.38 -30.62
C LYS A 171 0.92 0.03 -31.09
N ALA A 172 0.23 0.55 -32.11
CA ALA A 172 0.48 1.91 -32.62
C ALA A 172 0.23 2.97 -31.54
N TRP A 173 -0.84 2.83 -30.76
CA TRP A 173 -1.16 3.71 -29.64
C TRP A 173 -0.04 3.76 -28.60
N MET A 174 0.43 2.59 -28.17
CA MET A 174 1.48 2.45 -27.16
C MET A 174 2.83 2.99 -27.66
N GLU A 175 3.23 2.67 -28.90
CA GLU A 175 4.49 3.15 -29.48
C GLU A 175 4.52 4.69 -29.65
N ILE A 176 3.40 5.30 -30.09
CA ILE A 176 3.34 6.74 -30.36
C ILE A 176 3.24 7.55 -29.06
N LEU A 177 2.44 7.09 -28.10
CA LEU A 177 2.17 7.84 -26.87
C LEU A 177 3.09 7.45 -25.70
N GLY A 178 3.91 6.40 -25.86
CA GLY A 178 4.82 5.91 -24.83
C GLY A 178 4.10 5.36 -23.60
N CYS A 179 2.89 4.84 -23.76
CA CYS A 179 2.08 4.24 -22.70
C CYS A 179 2.07 2.71 -22.79
N ASN A 180 1.74 2.03 -21.69
CA ASN A 180 1.78 0.57 -21.59
C ASN A 180 0.40 -0.09 -21.73
N PHE A 181 -0.62 0.66 -22.14
CA PHE A 181 -1.98 0.15 -22.30
C PHE A 181 -2.62 0.76 -23.54
N GLY A 182 -3.36 -0.06 -24.28
CA GLY A 182 -4.04 0.35 -25.50
C GLY A 182 -5.56 0.47 -25.33
N PRO A 183 -6.22 1.24 -26.21
CA PRO A 183 -7.63 1.50 -26.13
C PRO A 183 -8.51 0.26 -26.35
N CYS A 184 -8.13 -0.68 -27.22
CA CYS A 184 -8.87 -1.92 -27.45
C CYS A 184 -8.77 -2.86 -26.25
N MET A 185 -7.60 -3.02 -25.66
CA MET A 185 -7.41 -3.78 -24.42
C MET A 185 -8.22 -3.19 -23.26
N SER A 186 -8.27 -1.87 -23.17
CA SER A 186 -9.07 -1.17 -22.17
C SER A 186 -10.58 -1.41 -22.35
N MET A 187 -11.07 -1.51 -23.60
CA MET A 187 -12.46 -1.87 -23.87
C MET A 187 -12.78 -3.31 -23.42
N ASP A 188 -11.88 -4.26 -23.67
CA ASP A 188 -12.04 -5.66 -23.24
C ASP A 188 -11.97 -5.82 -21.71
N SER A 189 -11.12 -5.04 -21.04
CA SER A 189 -11.04 -5.01 -19.58
C SER A 189 -12.31 -4.45 -18.93
N VAL A 190 -12.92 -3.42 -19.52
CA VAL A 190 -14.19 -2.84 -19.04
C VAL A 190 -15.38 -3.77 -19.33
N GLY A 191 -15.30 -4.50 -20.44
CA GLY A 191 -16.35 -5.36 -20.95
C GLY A 191 -17.15 -4.68 -22.06
N LEU A 192 -17.32 -5.39 -23.17
CA LEU A 192 -17.87 -4.85 -24.41
C LEU A 192 -19.36 -4.49 -24.32
N ASP A 193 -20.10 -5.19 -23.47
CA ASP A 193 -21.50 -4.89 -23.15
C ASP A 193 -21.64 -3.55 -22.43
N THR A 194 -20.76 -3.28 -21.46
CA THR A 194 -20.69 -1.99 -20.77
C THR A 194 -20.31 -0.88 -21.75
N VAL A 195 -19.34 -1.15 -22.65
CA VAL A 195 -18.94 -0.21 -23.71
C VAL A 195 -20.11 0.12 -24.64
N ALA A 196 -20.87 -0.89 -25.10
CA ALA A 196 -22.03 -0.68 -25.95
C ALA A 196 -23.15 0.09 -25.24
N LEU A 197 -23.41 -0.19 -23.96
CA LEU A 197 -24.42 0.53 -23.18
C LEU A 197 -24.11 2.02 -23.10
N ILE A 198 -22.85 2.37 -22.81
CA ILE A 198 -22.39 3.77 -22.72
C ILE A 198 -22.47 4.44 -24.10
N GLU A 199 -22.06 3.76 -25.16
CA GLU A 199 -22.05 4.36 -26.50
C GLU A 199 -23.48 4.54 -27.04
N LYS A 200 -24.43 3.64 -26.71
CA LYS A 200 -25.88 3.83 -27.01
C LYS A 200 -26.42 5.13 -26.42
N HIS A 201 -26.00 5.48 -25.20
CA HIS A 201 -26.36 6.75 -24.58
C HIS A 201 -25.80 7.95 -25.36
N TYR A 202 -24.52 7.90 -25.74
CA TYR A 202 -23.89 8.96 -26.54
C TYR A 202 -24.50 9.12 -27.94
N ILE A 203 -24.91 8.02 -28.58
CA ILE A 203 -25.60 8.03 -29.86
C ILE A 203 -26.93 8.78 -29.76
N GLN A 204 -27.75 8.46 -28.75
CA GLN A 204 -29.05 9.11 -28.55
C GLN A 204 -28.90 10.59 -28.23
N GLU A 205 -27.99 10.91 -27.32
CA GLU A 205 -27.81 12.27 -26.84
C GLU A 205 -27.16 13.19 -27.90
N ARG A 206 -26.24 12.66 -28.70
CA ARG A 206 -25.40 13.46 -29.61
C ARG A 206 -25.68 13.24 -31.10
N GLY A 207 -26.67 12.40 -31.43
CA GLY A 207 -27.06 12.10 -32.81
C GLY A 207 -25.95 11.41 -33.62
N LEU A 208 -25.16 10.54 -32.98
CA LEU A 208 -24.04 9.84 -33.62
C LEU A 208 -24.55 8.62 -34.41
N ASN A 209 -23.78 8.18 -35.40
CA ASN A 209 -24.10 6.98 -36.18
C ASN A 209 -23.67 5.71 -35.41
N SER A 210 -24.58 4.74 -35.28
CA SER A 210 -24.37 3.46 -34.60
C SER A 210 -23.71 2.39 -35.47
N ALA A 211 -23.79 2.52 -36.80
CA ALA A 211 -23.48 1.43 -37.74
C ALA A 211 -22.07 0.86 -37.59
N LEU A 212 -21.07 1.74 -37.50
CA LEU A 212 -19.65 1.35 -37.39
C LEU A 212 -19.15 1.26 -35.94
N THR A 213 -20.05 1.29 -34.96
CA THR A 213 -19.69 1.38 -33.54
C THR A 213 -20.46 0.35 -32.72
N VAL A 214 -21.62 0.71 -32.20
CA VAL A 214 -22.47 -0.16 -31.38
C VAL A 214 -23.03 -1.31 -32.20
N ASP A 215 -23.47 -1.06 -33.43
CA ASP A 215 -24.09 -2.10 -34.26
C ASP A 215 -23.02 -3.12 -34.68
N PHE A 216 -21.84 -2.64 -35.10
CA PHE A 216 -20.65 -3.47 -35.32
C PHE A 216 -20.29 -4.31 -34.07
N LEU A 217 -20.22 -3.69 -32.89
CA LEU A 217 -19.90 -4.41 -31.66
C LEU A 217 -20.96 -5.45 -31.30
N GLN A 218 -22.23 -5.10 -31.51
CA GLN A 218 -23.38 -5.97 -31.25
C GLN A 218 -23.32 -7.20 -32.15
N GLU A 219 -23.25 -6.98 -33.47
CA GLU A 219 -23.26 -8.03 -34.49
C GLU A 219 -22.04 -8.94 -34.38
N HIS A 220 -20.83 -8.39 -34.26
CA HIS A 220 -19.60 -9.19 -34.37
C HIS A 220 -19.07 -9.74 -33.04
N TYR A 221 -19.51 -9.22 -31.90
CA TYR A 221 -19.00 -9.61 -30.58
C TYR A 221 -20.11 -9.98 -29.59
N LEU A 222 -21.02 -9.07 -29.27
CA LEU A 222 -21.99 -9.27 -28.18
C LEU A 222 -22.99 -10.40 -28.49
N ASP A 223 -23.52 -10.46 -29.71
CA ASP A 223 -24.47 -11.51 -30.14
C ASP A 223 -23.82 -12.91 -30.13
N HIS A 224 -22.49 -12.95 -30.18
CA HIS A 224 -21.68 -14.17 -30.12
C HIS A 224 -21.26 -14.51 -28.68
N GLY A 225 -21.61 -13.68 -27.70
CA GLY A 225 -21.25 -13.82 -26.28
C GLY A 225 -19.82 -13.41 -25.97
N LYS A 226 -19.16 -12.64 -26.84
CA LYS A 226 -17.82 -12.08 -26.61
C LYS A 226 -17.94 -10.76 -25.85
N LEU A 227 -17.78 -10.79 -24.54
CA LEU A 227 -18.02 -9.64 -23.66
C LEU A 227 -16.74 -8.99 -23.14
N GLY A 228 -15.56 -9.35 -23.67
CA GLY A 228 -14.26 -8.92 -23.14
C GLY A 228 -13.66 -9.93 -22.18
N MET A 229 -12.76 -9.48 -21.30
CA MET A 229 -11.99 -10.34 -20.38
C MET A 229 -12.86 -11.13 -19.40
N LYS A 230 -14.09 -10.69 -19.16
CA LYS A 230 -15.07 -11.37 -18.29
C LYS A 230 -15.83 -12.52 -18.97
N SER A 231 -15.59 -12.77 -20.26
CA SER A 231 -16.23 -13.86 -21.02
C SER A 231 -15.22 -14.93 -21.39
N ASP A 232 -15.60 -16.19 -21.20
CA ASP A 232 -14.85 -17.37 -21.66
C ASP A 232 -14.72 -17.44 -23.19
N LYS A 233 -15.45 -16.58 -23.91
CA LYS A 233 -15.36 -16.40 -25.38
C LYS A 233 -14.52 -15.18 -25.78
N GLY A 234 -13.95 -14.44 -24.83
CA GLY A 234 -13.12 -13.26 -25.05
C GLY A 234 -13.92 -12.02 -25.42
N GLY A 235 -13.27 -11.10 -26.14
CA GLY A 235 -13.83 -9.85 -26.65
C GLY A 235 -13.24 -9.50 -28.01
N LEU A 236 -12.70 -8.28 -28.10
CA LEU A 236 -11.85 -7.84 -29.21
C LEU A 236 -10.64 -8.76 -29.33
N TYR A 237 -10.10 -9.23 -28.20
CA TYR A 237 -9.08 -10.27 -28.15
C TYR A 237 -9.72 -11.66 -27.98
N ALA A 238 -9.09 -12.67 -28.57
CA ALA A 238 -9.48 -14.06 -28.38
C ALA A 238 -9.50 -14.43 -26.88
N PRO A 239 -10.41 -15.32 -26.43
CA PRO A 239 -10.41 -15.79 -25.06
C PRO A 239 -9.04 -16.38 -24.75
N GLN A 240 -8.36 -15.78 -23.79
CA GLN A 240 -7.15 -16.37 -23.25
C GLN A 240 -7.58 -17.67 -22.56
N PRO A 241 -7.18 -18.85 -23.05
CA PRO A 241 -7.39 -20.06 -22.27
C PRO A 241 -6.69 -19.86 -20.93
N SER A 242 -7.29 -20.31 -19.83
CA SER A 242 -6.51 -20.65 -18.65
C SER A 242 -5.53 -21.76 -19.09
N LYS A 243 -4.33 -21.38 -19.51
CA LYS A 243 -3.34 -22.33 -20.03
C LYS A 243 -2.00 -22.24 -19.29
N PRO A 244 -1.45 -23.41 -18.91
CA PRO A 244 -0.04 -23.59 -18.59
C PRO A 244 0.87 -23.02 -19.69
N GLN A 245 2.04 -22.53 -19.27
CA GLN A 245 3.07 -21.93 -20.13
C GLN A 245 3.47 -22.83 -21.32
N PRO A 246 3.57 -22.29 -22.55
CA PRO A 246 4.25 -22.97 -23.64
C PRO A 246 5.78 -22.81 -23.52
N PRO A 247 6.58 -23.77 -24.02
CA PRO A 247 8.03 -23.71 -23.94
C PRO A 247 8.54 -22.64 -24.92
N LEU A 248 8.95 -21.50 -24.39
CA LEU A 248 9.73 -20.51 -25.12
C LEU A 248 11.14 -21.04 -25.32
N ALA A 249 11.69 -20.79 -26.52
CA ALA A 249 13.13 -20.81 -26.75
C ALA A 249 13.81 -20.07 -25.59
N ALA A 250 14.82 -20.70 -24.96
CA ALA A 250 15.45 -20.28 -23.72
C ALA A 250 15.69 -18.75 -23.67
N GLN A 251 14.73 -18.03 -23.10
CA GLN A 251 14.90 -16.66 -22.64
C GLN A 251 15.58 -16.76 -21.28
N ALA A 252 16.53 -15.87 -21.04
CA ALA A 252 17.24 -15.79 -19.77
C ALA A 252 16.22 -15.73 -18.60
N PRO A 253 16.54 -16.33 -17.43
CA PRO A 253 15.63 -16.35 -16.29
C PRO A 253 15.17 -14.93 -15.94
N GLN A 254 13.87 -14.70 -16.02
CA GLN A 254 13.24 -13.41 -15.75
C GLN A 254 13.15 -13.22 -14.24
N LYS A 255 13.84 -12.21 -13.70
CA LYS A 255 13.82 -11.88 -12.27
C LYS A 255 12.39 -11.57 -11.81
N LYS A 256 12.02 -12.11 -10.66
CA LYS A 256 10.73 -11.82 -10.02
C LYS A 256 10.94 -11.24 -8.64
N LEU A 257 9.94 -10.52 -8.15
CA LEU A 257 9.91 -10.00 -6.81
C LEU A 257 8.91 -10.78 -5.97
N ILE A 258 9.32 -11.25 -4.80
CA ILE A 258 8.43 -11.76 -3.77
C ILE A 258 8.18 -10.63 -2.78
N VAL A 259 6.91 -10.37 -2.47
CA VAL A 259 6.48 -9.30 -1.56
C VAL A 259 5.51 -9.88 -0.55
N LEU A 260 5.71 -9.55 0.73
CA LEU A 260 4.79 -9.87 1.80
C LEU A 260 3.74 -8.76 1.96
N ASP A 261 2.49 -9.16 2.15
CA ASP A 261 1.39 -8.30 2.57
C ASP A 261 0.92 -8.75 3.95
N THR A 262 0.90 -7.84 4.92
CA THR A 262 0.43 -8.13 6.28
C THR A 262 -1.08 -8.41 6.35
N GLY A 263 -1.84 -8.00 5.33
CA GLY A 263 -3.30 -8.11 5.31
C GLY A 263 -4.02 -7.04 6.14
N LEU A 264 -3.28 -6.16 6.83
CA LEU A 264 -3.83 -5.08 7.67
C LEU A 264 -4.53 -3.99 6.85
N GLY A 265 -4.24 -3.88 5.55
CA GLY A 265 -4.92 -2.95 4.64
C GLY A 265 -6.32 -3.40 4.21
N GLN A 266 -6.74 -4.62 4.56
CA GLN A 266 -8.03 -5.18 4.14
C GLN A 266 -9.21 -4.57 4.93
N PRO A 267 -10.42 -4.51 4.34
CA PRO A 267 -11.61 -4.03 5.04
C PRO A 267 -11.88 -4.80 6.33
N LEU A 268 -12.19 -4.07 7.40
CA LEU A 268 -12.49 -4.64 8.73
C LEU A 268 -13.96 -5.07 8.91
N ALA A 269 -14.85 -4.67 7.99
CA ALA A 269 -16.28 -4.93 8.11
C ALA A 269 -16.56 -6.43 8.16
N GLY A 270 -17.19 -6.87 9.26
CA GLY A 270 -17.58 -8.27 9.46
C GLY A 270 -16.45 -9.22 9.92
N LYS A 271 -15.23 -8.72 10.16
CA LYS A 271 -14.10 -9.53 10.65
C LYS A 271 -13.99 -9.48 12.17
N ALA A 272 -13.74 -10.63 12.81
CA ALA A 272 -13.34 -10.67 14.21
C ALA A 272 -11.84 -10.30 14.34
N PRO A 273 -11.37 -9.87 15.53
CA PRO A 273 -9.95 -9.53 15.74
C PRO A 273 -8.96 -10.63 15.34
N ALA A 274 -9.33 -11.91 15.53
CA ALA A 274 -8.51 -13.06 15.14
C ALA A 274 -8.40 -13.23 13.60
N ASP A 275 -9.42 -12.78 12.86
CA ASP A 275 -9.41 -12.84 11.39
C ASP A 275 -8.51 -11.75 10.80
N ILE A 276 -8.40 -10.59 11.47
CA ILE A 276 -7.57 -9.47 11.01
C ILE A 276 -6.10 -9.89 10.93
N ILE A 277 -5.62 -10.59 11.96
CA ILE A 277 -4.21 -10.97 12.07
C ILE A 277 -3.81 -12.09 11.10
N SER A 278 -4.79 -12.81 10.52
CA SER A 278 -4.56 -13.96 9.64
C SER A 278 -4.86 -13.66 8.17
N CYS A 279 -4.96 -12.38 7.78
CA CYS A 279 -5.23 -11.97 6.39
C CYS A 279 -3.96 -11.81 5.52
N GLY A 280 -2.78 -12.18 6.02
CA GLY A 280 -1.52 -11.95 5.33
C GLY A 280 -1.34 -12.82 4.10
N ARG A 281 -0.50 -12.35 3.15
CA ARG A 281 -0.23 -13.01 1.88
C ARG A 281 1.24 -12.94 1.51
N LEU A 282 1.68 -13.89 0.71
CA LEU A 282 2.96 -13.91 0.02
C LEU A 282 2.70 -13.86 -1.48
N ILE A 283 3.21 -12.82 -2.14
CA ILE A 283 2.84 -12.45 -3.51
C ILE A 283 4.09 -12.44 -4.38
N GLU A 284 4.06 -13.17 -5.49
CA GLU A 284 5.03 -13.07 -6.58
C GLU A 284 4.59 -11.97 -7.55
N VAL A 285 5.52 -11.10 -7.94
CA VAL A 285 5.33 -9.96 -8.83
C VAL A 285 6.37 -10.05 -9.96
N SER A 286 5.88 -10.16 -11.20
CA SER A 286 6.73 -10.09 -12.40
C SER A 286 7.15 -8.64 -12.65
N LEU A 287 8.45 -8.42 -12.85
CA LEU A 287 9.01 -7.08 -13.07
C LEU A 287 8.71 -6.51 -14.47
N ASP A 288 8.42 -7.35 -15.46
CA ASP A 288 8.26 -6.92 -16.86
C ASP A 288 6.80 -6.77 -17.29
N ASN A 289 5.88 -7.55 -16.69
CA ASN A 289 4.44 -7.52 -17.03
C ASN A 289 3.52 -7.19 -15.84
N GLN A 290 4.09 -6.90 -14.65
CA GLN A 290 3.34 -6.68 -13.40
C GLN A 290 2.33 -7.78 -13.05
N ALA A 291 2.48 -8.98 -13.63
CA ALA A 291 1.66 -10.13 -13.30
C ALA A 291 1.88 -10.52 -11.84
N ARG A 292 0.78 -10.81 -11.15
CA ARG A 292 0.78 -11.13 -9.72
C ARG A 292 0.29 -12.55 -9.51
N CYS A 293 0.98 -13.30 -8.67
CA CYS A 293 0.53 -14.61 -8.22
C CYS A 293 0.57 -14.67 -6.69
N VAL A 294 -0.53 -15.04 -6.05
CA VAL A 294 -0.53 -15.29 -4.62
C VAL A 294 0.00 -16.70 -4.39
N LEU A 295 1.20 -16.81 -3.80
CA LEU A 295 1.85 -18.09 -3.51
C LEU A 295 1.34 -18.70 -2.21
N SER A 296 0.95 -17.86 -1.25
CA SER A 296 0.32 -18.27 0.01
C SER A 296 -0.54 -17.16 0.57
N GLU A 297 -1.61 -17.54 1.27
CA GLU A 297 -2.54 -16.64 1.95
C GLU A 297 -2.87 -17.17 3.35
N GLY A 298 -3.61 -16.41 4.15
CA GLY A 298 -3.95 -16.82 5.51
C GLY A 298 -2.82 -16.62 6.53
N LEU A 299 -1.80 -15.82 6.19
CA LEU A 299 -0.56 -15.74 6.95
C LEU A 299 -0.73 -14.83 8.20
N PRO A 300 -0.21 -15.25 9.38
CA PRO A 300 -0.29 -14.45 10.62
C PRO A 300 0.66 -13.23 10.61
N LEU A 301 0.21 -12.12 10.01
CA LEU A 301 0.96 -10.86 9.89
C LEU A 301 2.43 -11.08 9.42
N PRO A 302 2.66 -11.50 8.18
CA PRO A 302 4.01 -11.77 7.68
C PRO A 302 4.86 -10.50 7.56
N ASP A 303 6.15 -10.58 7.86
CA ASP A 303 7.04 -9.40 7.91
C ASP A 303 8.34 -9.55 7.13
N GLY A 304 9.17 -10.55 7.38
CA GLY A 304 10.46 -10.75 6.71
C GLY A 304 10.44 -11.90 5.71
N VAL A 305 11.17 -11.77 4.61
CA VAL A 305 11.31 -12.83 3.59
C VAL A 305 12.70 -12.85 2.96
N ALA A 306 13.25 -14.03 2.74
CA ALA A 306 14.45 -14.23 1.93
C ALA A 306 14.36 -15.53 1.13
N ALA A 307 15.12 -15.62 0.03
CA ALA A 307 15.16 -16.78 -0.84
C ALA A 307 16.54 -17.44 -0.81
N HIS A 308 16.56 -18.78 -0.77
CA HIS A 308 17.79 -19.57 -0.88
C HIS A 308 17.47 -21.00 -1.33
N ASN A 309 18.33 -21.60 -2.16
CA ASN A 309 18.22 -22.99 -2.62
C ASN A 309 16.82 -23.39 -3.13
N GLY A 310 16.17 -22.52 -3.91
CA GLY A 310 14.84 -22.80 -4.48
C GLY A 310 13.69 -22.78 -3.46
N LYS A 311 13.93 -22.19 -2.29
CA LYS A 311 12.92 -21.98 -1.26
C LYS A 311 12.84 -20.53 -0.83
N LEU A 312 11.64 -20.14 -0.42
CA LEU A 312 11.38 -18.93 0.33
C LEU A 312 11.34 -19.27 1.81
N TYR A 313 11.93 -18.39 2.61
CA TYR A 313 11.89 -18.39 4.06
C TYR A 313 11.21 -17.11 4.47
N TYR A 314 10.22 -17.17 5.36
CA TYR A 314 9.49 -15.99 5.79
C TYR A 314 9.07 -16.08 7.26
N THR A 315 8.89 -14.92 7.89
CA THR A 315 8.44 -14.80 9.28
C THR A 315 6.95 -14.46 9.34
N ASN A 316 6.27 -15.03 10.33
CA ASN A 316 4.94 -14.64 10.74
C ASN A 316 5.04 -14.05 12.14
N MET A 317 4.66 -12.78 12.29
CA MET A 317 4.79 -12.08 13.56
C MET A 317 3.92 -12.68 14.67
N GLY A 318 2.77 -13.26 14.31
CA GLY A 318 1.77 -13.61 15.31
C GLY A 318 1.18 -12.36 15.98
N MET A 319 0.75 -12.48 17.23
CA MET A 319 0.21 -11.37 18.01
C MET A 319 1.31 -10.73 18.85
N PRO A 320 1.63 -9.44 18.72
CA PRO A 320 2.71 -8.81 19.48
C PRO A 320 2.61 -8.92 21.01
N SER A 321 1.41 -9.14 21.55
CA SER A 321 1.22 -9.34 22.99
C SER A 321 1.43 -10.78 23.46
N LEU A 322 1.69 -11.73 22.55
CA LEU A 322 1.81 -13.16 22.82
C LEU A 322 3.07 -13.71 22.14
N ASN A 323 3.78 -14.62 22.83
CA ASN A 323 4.88 -15.35 22.23
C ASN A 323 4.33 -16.46 21.31
N ASN A 324 3.92 -16.10 20.10
CA ASN A 324 3.35 -17.03 19.13
C ASN A 324 3.81 -16.79 17.68
N GLY A 325 4.90 -16.07 17.50
CA GLY A 325 5.56 -15.89 16.22
C GLY A 325 6.19 -17.18 15.68
N SER A 326 6.34 -17.26 14.36
CA SER A 326 6.90 -18.45 13.70
C SER A 326 7.76 -18.10 12.47
N VAL A 327 8.61 -19.05 12.08
CA VAL A 327 9.39 -18.97 10.84
C VAL A 327 8.97 -20.15 9.95
N CYS A 328 8.65 -19.86 8.71
CA CYS A 328 8.13 -20.81 7.74
C CYS A 328 8.99 -20.84 6.48
N SER A 329 8.85 -21.90 5.69
CA SER A 329 9.37 -21.96 4.33
C SER A 329 8.37 -22.58 3.37
N LEU A 330 8.55 -22.31 2.08
CA LEU A 330 7.85 -22.95 0.98
C LEU A 330 8.75 -22.92 -0.27
N ASN A 331 8.46 -23.76 -1.26
CA ASN A 331 9.16 -23.73 -2.54
C ASN A 331 8.82 -22.43 -3.31
N LEU A 332 9.67 -21.99 -4.24
CA LEU A 332 9.43 -20.74 -5.00
C LEU A 332 8.07 -20.69 -5.72
N ASP A 333 7.47 -21.84 -6.01
CA ASP A 333 6.17 -21.99 -6.67
C ASP A 333 4.97 -22.00 -5.69
N GLY A 334 5.19 -21.77 -4.39
CA GLY A 334 4.14 -21.83 -3.36
C GLY A 334 3.93 -23.21 -2.73
N THR A 335 4.57 -24.26 -3.24
CA THR A 335 4.32 -25.64 -2.77
C THR A 335 5.14 -26.00 -1.53
N ASN A 336 4.76 -27.10 -0.87
CA ASN A 336 5.47 -27.67 0.29
C ASN A 336 5.70 -26.70 1.47
N PRO A 337 4.65 -26.01 1.96
CA PRO A 337 4.77 -25.14 3.12
C PRO A 337 5.20 -25.93 4.35
N THR A 338 6.21 -25.43 5.06
CA THR A 338 6.83 -26.08 6.23
C THR A 338 7.08 -25.04 7.32
N THR A 339 6.61 -25.31 8.54
CA THR A 339 7.01 -24.53 9.72
C THR A 339 8.38 -24.98 10.18
N ILE A 340 9.36 -24.07 10.14
CA ILE A 340 10.76 -24.32 10.49
C ILE A 340 10.99 -24.04 11.97
N VAL A 341 10.48 -22.90 12.45
CA VAL A 341 10.47 -22.56 13.88
C VAL A 341 9.01 -22.44 14.33
N PRO A 342 8.53 -23.31 15.24
CA PRO A 342 7.13 -23.31 15.65
C PRO A 342 6.78 -22.13 16.58
N PRO A 343 5.49 -21.75 16.64
CA PRO A 343 4.99 -20.77 17.61
C PRO A 343 5.44 -21.04 19.05
N GLY A 344 5.77 -19.98 19.79
CA GLY A 344 6.23 -20.05 21.18
C GLY A 344 7.73 -20.26 21.35
N LYS A 345 8.50 -20.27 20.26
CA LYS A 345 9.97 -20.31 20.30
C LYS A 345 10.60 -18.94 20.08
N ILE A 346 9.98 -18.11 19.24
CA ILE A 346 10.39 -16.73 18.94
C ILE A 346 9.15 -15.86 19.13
N PHE A 347 9.30 -14.71 19.79
CA PHE A 347 8.15 -13.92 20.24
C PHE A 347 7.42 -13.29 19.06
N THR A 348 8.09 -12.36 18.37
CA THR A 348 7.58 -11.65 17.20
C THR A 348 8.70 -11.54 16.17
N PRO A 349 8.92 -12.58 15.35
CA PRO A 349 9.96 -12.57 14.35
C PRO A 349 9.66 -11.50 13.29
N LYS A 350 10.68 -10.69 12.99
CA LYS A 350 10.64 -9.58 12.04
C LYS A 350 11.43 -9.92 10.77
N GLN A 351 12.38 -9.08 10.37
CA GLN A 351 13.18 -9.35 9.20
C GLN A 351 14.11 -10.55 9.45
N LEU A 352 14.51 -11.21 8.36
CA LEU A 352 15.40 -12.35 8.40
C LEU A 352 16.45 -12.23 7.31
N SER A 353 17.64 -12.77 7.58
CA SER A 353 18.75 -12.83 6.64
C SER A 353 19.31 -14.25 6.57
N ILE A 354 19.96 -14.61 5.45
CA ILE A 354 20.46 -15.96 5.22
C ILE A 354 21.95 -15.89 4.91
N ASP A 355 22.76 -16.64 5.66
CA ASP A 355 24.12 -16.97 5.26
C ASP A 355 24.07 -18.16 4.30
N THR A 356 24.16 -17.85 3.02
CA THR A 356 24.10 -18.84 1.95
C THR A 356 25.34 -19.73 1.90
N THR A 357 26.45 -19.32 2.52
CA THR A 357 27.70 -20.09 2.55
C THR A 357 27.65 -21.24 3.55
N VAL A 358 26.90 -21.07 4.64
CA VAL A 358 26.76 -22.08 5.70
C VAL A 358 25.30 -22.55 5.90
N ASN A 359 24.37 -22.10 5.07
CA ASN A 359 22.94 -22.44 5.11
C ASN A 359 22.30 -22.16 6.48
N LYS A 360 22.53 -20.95 7.02
CA LYS A 360 21.95 -20.51 8.29
C LYS A 360 21.01 -19.33 8.11
N LEU A 361 19.91 -19.35 8.86
CA LEU A 361 18.97 -18.25 9.01
C LEU A 361 19.34 -17.42 10.23
N TYR A 362 19.17 -16.11 10.10
CA TYR A 362 19.29 -15.14 11.19
C TYR A 362 17.98 -14.35 11.25
N ILE A 363 17.35 -14.29 12.42
CA ILE A 363 16.00 -13.74 12.59
C ILE A 363 16.02 -12.68 13.70
N ALA A 364 15.53 -11.48 13.39
CA ALA A 364 15.28 -10.47 14.42
C ALA A 364 13.96 -10.74 15.15
N ASP A 365 13.96 -10.61 16.47
CA ASP A 365 12.78 -10.76 17.32
C ASP A 365 12.47 -9.44 18.02
N ARG A 366 11.34 -8.83 17.66
CA ARG A 366 10.96 -7.50 18.14
C ARG A 366 10.66 -7.54 19.62
N GLU A 367 9.60 -8.23 20.02
CA GLU A 367 9.19 -8.29 21.42
C GLU A 367 10.09 -9.16 22.27
N GLY A 368 10.78 -10.15 21.70
CA GLY A 368 11.75 -10.95 22.44
C GLY A 368 13.10 -10.24 22.64
N CYS A 369 13.32 -9.10 21.97
CA CYS A 369 14.55 -8.28 22.02
C CYS A 369 15.83 -9.07 21.71
N LYS A 370 15.73 -10.04 20.80
CA LYS A 370 16.81 -11.01 20.51
C LYS A 370 17.09 -11.07 19.02
N ILE A 371 18.31 -11.50 18.69
CA ILE A 371 18.64 -12.02 17.37
C ILE A 371 18.84 -13.52 17.52
N TRP A 372 18.11 -14.29 16.72
CA TRP A 372 18.17 -15.75 16.69
C TRP A 372 18.96 -16.21 15.47
N HIS A 373 19.58 -17.38 15.56
CA HIS A 373 20.08 -18.11 14.39
C HIS A 373 19.69 -19.58 14.45
N CYS A 374 19.52 -20.21 13.29
CA CYS A 374 19.30 -21.65 13.14
C CYS A 374 19.74 -22.11 11.75
N ASN A 375 19.83 -23.43 11.54
CA ASN A 375 19.99 -23.98 10.20
C ASN A 375 18.70 -23.75 9.38
N THR A 376 18.79 -23.81 8.05
CA THR A 376 17.62 -23.64 7.16
C THR A 376 16.51 -24.69 7.33
N ASP A 377 16.74 -25.76 8.10
CA ASP A 377 15.71 -26.74 8.48
C ASP A 377 15.13 -26.49 9.90
N GLY A 378 15.60 -25.46 10.60
CA GLY A 378 15.16 -25.04 11.92
C GLY A 378 15.92 -25.70 13.07
N SER A 379 16.79 -26.67 12.77
CA SER A 379 17.66 -27.27 13.76
C SER A 379 18.70 -26.27 14.27
N GLY A 380 19.16 -26.48 15.52
CA GLY A 380 20.18 -25.63 16.13
C GLY A 380 19.71 -24.20 16.42
N LEU A 381 18.41 -23.98 16.66
CA LEU A 381 17.89 -22.68 17.07
C LEU A 381 18.52 -22.21 18.38
N GLU A 382 19.20 -21.07 18.33
CA GLU A 382 19.94 -20.48 19.44
C GLU A 382 19.85 -18.95 19.40
N VAL A 383 19.90 -18.31 20.56
CA VAL A 383 20.02 -16.86 20.69
C VAL A 383 21.46 -16.46 20.38
N LEU A 384 21.65 -15.57 19.41
CA LEU A 384 22.96 -15.01 19.04
C LEU A 384 23.25 -13.69 19.77
N ILE A 385 22.22 -12.85 19.93
CA ILE A 385 22.29 -11.56 20.62
C ILE A 385 21.06 -11.44 21.52
N ASP A 386 21.29 -11.09 22.78
CA ASP A 386 20.24 -10.68 23.71
C ASP A 386 20.39 -9.18 23.99
N SER A 387 19.53 -8.38 23.38
CA SER A 387 19.60 -6.92 23.50
C SER A 387 19.04 -6.41 24.83
N ALA A 388 18.21 -7.21 25.49
CA ALA A 388 17.54 -6.83 26.74
C ALA A 388 18.12 -7.57 27.96
N ARG A 389 19.34 -8.12 27.83
CA ARG A 389 20.00 -8.93 28.87
C ARG A 389 20.06 -8.26 30.26
N ASP A 390 20.10 -6.94 30.29
CA ASP A 390 20.25 -6.13 31.50
C ASP A 390 18.91 -5.51 31.96
N SER A 391 17.86 -5.58 31.13
CA SER A 391 16.57 -4.87 31.31
C SER A 391 15.35 -5.79 31.40
N HIS A 392 15.44 -7.05 30.93
CA HIS A 392 14.32 -7.97 30.84
C HIS A 392 14.26 -8.95 32.00
N GLU A 393 13.18 -8.91 32.79
CA GLU A 393 13.01 -9.79 33.96
C GLU A 393 12.50 -11.20 33.59
N ASP A 394 11.75 -11.36 32.49
CA ASP A 394 11.14 -12.63 32.05
C ASP A 394 10.83 -12.66 30.55
N ASP A 395 11.35 -13.67 29.85
CA ASP A 395 11.15 -13.98 28.42
C ASP A 395 9.67 -14.23 28.03
N ALA A 396 8.77 -14.44 28.99
CA ALA A 396 7.34 -14.60 28.73
C ALA A 396 6.61 -13.28 28.41
N THR A 397 7.25 -12.12 28.62
CA THR A 397 6.64 -10.80 28.41
C THR A 397 7.36 -9.98 27.33
N PRO A 398 6.67 -9.06 26.63
CA PRO A 398 7.32 -8.16 25.67
C PRO A 398 8.43 -7.33 26.33
N GLY A 399 9.60 -7.24 25.69
CA GLY A 399 10.70 -6.40 26.15
C GLY A 399 10.56 -4.92 25.84
N ASP A 400 11.47 -4.12 26.41
CA ASP A 400 11.48 -2.66 26.28
C ASP A 400 11.59 -2.24 24.81
N ILE A 401 10.82 -1.22 24.44
CA ILE A 401 10.76 -0.69 23.06
C ILE A 401 12.13 -0.26 22.52
N MET A 402 13.05 0.12 23.40
CA MET A 402 14.42 0.49 23.06
C MET A 402 15.25 -0.73 22.63
N ASP A 403 14.96 -1.92 23.15
CA ASP A 403 15.77 -3.12 22.93
C ASP A 403 15.23 -4.00 21.80
N GLN A 404 14.07 -3.64 21.23
CA GLN A 404 13.39 -4.39 20.17
C GLN A 404 14.17 -4.42 18.86
N CYS A 405 14.50 -5.62 18.40
CA CYS A 405 15.26 -5.85 17.17
C CYS A 405 14.32 -5.99 15.97
N ILE A 406 14.60 -5.31 14.85
CA ILE A 406 13.68 -5.28 13.68
C ILE A 406 14.34 -5.78 12.39
N GLY A 407 15.24 -4.98 11.83
CA GLY A 407 15.99 -5.27 10.61
C GLY A 407 17.25 -6.02 10.93
N ILE A 408 17.71 -6.83 9.99
CA ILE A 408 18.87 -7.68 10.17
C ILE A 408 19.54 -7.97 8.84
N THR A 409 20.87 -7.88 8.81
CA THR A 409 21.65 -8.34 7.67
C THR A 409 22.98 -8.90 8.16
N ILE A 410 23.56 -9.81 7.39
CA ILE A 410 24.87 -10.38 7.67
C ILE A 410 25.88 -9.88 6.65
N ALA A 411 27.13 -9.78 7.10
CA ALA A 411 28.28 -9.47 6.27
C ALA A 411 29.37 -10.52 6.53
N PRO A 412 29.27 -11.73 5.91
CA PRO A 412 30.25 -12.79 6.09
C PRO A 412 31.68 -12.34 5.74
N SER A 413 31.83 -11.48 4.72
CA SER A 413 33.11 -10.86 4.33
C SER A 413 33.78 -10.05 5.44
N LEU A 414 32.98 -9.47 6.36
CA LEU A 414 33.46 -8.72 7.52
C LEU A 414 33.46 -9.57 8.80
N GLY A 415 32.89 -10.78 8.75
CA GLY A 415 32.58 -11.57 9.94
C GLY A 415 31.58 -10.88 10.87
N LYS A 416 30.72 -10.00 10.33
CA LYS A 416 29.80 -9.15 11.12
C LYS A 416 28.32 -9.44 10.84
N ILE A 417 27.51 -9.25 11.86
CA ILE A 417 26.06 -9.14 11.76
C ILE A 417 25.66 -7.72 12.14
N PHE A 418 24.63 -7.19 11.47
CA PHE A 418 24.05 -5.88 11.73
C PHE A 418 22.56 -6.01 12.01
N TRP A 419 22.05 -5.22 12.95
CA TRP A 419 20.62 -5.15 13.22
C TRP A 419 20.17 -3.75 13.62
N THR A 420 18.89 -3.46 13.43
CA THR A 420 18.27 -2.21 13.88
C THR A 420 17.55 -2.41 15.21
N GLN A 421 17.58 -1.36 16.03
CA GLN A 421 16.64 -1.14 17.12
C GLN A 421 15.88 0.14 16.84
N LYS A 422 14.56 0.04 16.62
CA LYS A 422 13.76 1.16 16.14
C LYS A 422 13.49 2.24 17.20
N GLY A 423 13.43 1.86 18.48
CA GLY A 423 12.96 2.74 19.56
C GLY A 423 11.47 3.12 19.44
N PRO A 424 11.01 4.11 20.21
CA PRO A 424 9.64 4.62 20.12
C PRO A 424 9.28 5.05 18.70
N ALA A 425 8.02 4.82 18.33
CA ALA A 425 7.53 5.26 17.03
C ALA A 425 7.82 6.75 16.85
N LYS A 426 8.55 7.10 15.78
CA LYS A 426 8.90 8.48 15.44
C LYS A 426 9.68 9.20 16.55
N GLY A 427 10.42 8.45 17.36
CA GLY A 427 11.12 8.94 18.54
C GLY A 427 12.48 9.58 18.29
N ASN A 428 13.07 9.43 17.09
CA ASN A 428 14.47 9.79 16.83
C ASN A 428 15.47 9.09 17.77
N CYS A 429 15.13 7.86 18.16
CA CYS A 429 15.94 7.02 19.03
C CYS A 429 16.38 5.71 18.35
N GLY A 430 16.21 5.62 17.03
CA GLY A 430 16.63 4.49 16.23
C GLY A 430 18.14 4.33 16.24
N ARG A 431 18.60 3.08 16.26
CA ARG A 431 20.00 2.69 16.35
C ARG A 431 20.29 1.51 15.44
N ILE A 432 21.50 1.48 14.88
CA ILE A 432 22.06 0.31 14.20
C ILE A 432 23.22 -0.20 15.04
N PHE A 433 23.24 -1.50 15.29
CA PHE A 433 24.31 -2.18 15.99
C PHE A 433 25.00 -3.20 15.09
N SER A 434 26.20 -3.59 15.48
CA SER A 434 26.92 -4.71 14.90
C SER A 434 27.60 -5.56 15.95
N ALA A 435 27.84 -6.83 15.61
CA ALA A 435 28.61 -7.76 16.43
C ALA A 435 29.25 -8.81 15.51
N SER A 436 30.12 -9.66 16.05
CA SER A 436 30.68 -10.78 15.27
C SER A 436 29.61 -11.83 15.01
N ILE A 437 29.60 -12.43 13.81
CA ILE A 437 28.65 -13.49 13.44
C ILE A 437 28.81 -14.72 14.36
N ASN A 438 30.06 -15.05 14.66
CA ASN A 438 30.40 -16.11 15.61
C ASN A 438 30.64 -15.50 16.99
N PHE A 439 30.36 -16.26 18.04
CA PHE A 439 30.75 -15.88 19.39
C PHE A 439 32.27 -15.72 19.49
N PRO A 440 32.75 -14.61 20.09
CA PRO A 440 34.12 -14.57 20.61
C PRO A 440 34.41 -15.76 21.53
N ASP A 441 35.68 -16.16 21.62
CA ASP A 441 36.08 -17.32 22.41
C ASP A 441 35.53 -17.28 23.84
N ASN A 442 34.89 -18.38 24.26
CA ASN A 442 34.27 -18.56 25.57
C ASN A 442 33.14 -17.56 25.92
N SER A 443 32.51 -16.94 24.92
CA SER A 443 31.34 -16.08 25.11
C SER A 443 30.03 -16.75 24.69
N THR A 444 28.92 -16.21 25.18
CA THR A 444 27.54 -16.57 24.82
C THR A 444 26.77 -15.30 24.46
N ALA A 445 25.51 -15.40 24.04
CA ALA A 445 24.67 -14.22 23.79
C ALA A 445 24.58 -13.29 25.00
N ALA A 446 24.54 -13.85 26.22
CA ALA A 446 24.47 -13.07 27.45
C ALA A 446 25.83 -12.42 27.82
N THR A 447 26.94 -13.09 27.54
CA THR A 447 28.27 -12.67 28.03
C THR A 447 29.13 -11.97 26.98
N ARG A 448 28.71 -11.93 25.72
CA ARG A 448 29.45 -11.24 24.64
C ARG A 448 29.60 -9.74 24.92
N THR A 449 30.78 -9.22 24.57
CA THR A 449 31.16 -7.81 24.78
C THR A 449 31.51 -7.10 23.48
N ASP A 450 31.40 -7.78 22.35
CA ASP A 450 31.78 -7.31 21.02
C ASP A 450 30.64 -6.61 20.26
N VAL A 451 29.55 -6.28 20.96
CA VAL A 451 28.45 -5.47 20.41
C VAL A 451 28.90 -4.01 20.32
N SER A 452 28.82 -3.44 19.13
CA SER A 452 29.18 -2.06 18.85
C SER A 452 28.03 -1.28 18.22
N LEU A 453 27.89 -0.03 18.64
CA LEU A 453 26.97 0.94 18.03
C LEU A 453 27.56 1.43 16.70
N VAL A 454 26.79 1.29 15.62
CA VAL A 454 27.17 1.71 14.25
C VAL A 454 26.60 3.07 13.91
N ALA A 455 25.32 3.29 14.25
CA ALA A 455 24.61 4.55 14.05
C ALA A 455 23.59 4.77 15.17
N ASP A 456 23.37 6.02 15.55
CA ASP A 456 22.39 6.42 16.56
C ASP A 456 21.56 7.63 16.11
N LYS A 457 20.53 7.96 16.90
CA LYS A 457 19.63 9.09 16.68
C LYS A 457 18.97 9.06 15.30
N LEU A 458 18.75 7.86 14.78
CA LEU A 458 17.99 7.65 13.56
C LEU A 458 16.50 7.86 13.87
N PRO A 459 15.70 8.40 12.93
CA PRO A 459 14.29 8.68 13.16
C PRO A 459 13.49 7.44 13.62
N GLU A 460 13.51 6.37 12.82
CA GLU A 460 12.97 5.04 13.12
C GLU A 460 13.48 4.01 12.08
N CYS A 461 14.74 3.56 12.20
CA CYS A 461 15.34 2.62 11.26
C CYS A 461 14.68 1.22 11.33
N ILE A 462 14.41 0.61 10.17
CA ILE A 462 13.66 -0.64 10.05
C ILE A 462 14.52 -1.73 9.43
N ASP A 463 14.55 -1.88 8.11
CA ASP A 463 15.18 -3.02 7.43
C ASP A 463 16.61 -2.69 7.02
N LEU A 464 17.42 -3.74 6.80
CA LEU A 464 18.84 -3.63 6.49
C LEU A 464 19.22 -4.55 5.34
N GLU A 465 20.11 -4.07 4.47
CA GLU A 465 20.84 -4.94 3.55
C GLU A 465 22.28 -4.50 3.40
N TYR A 466 23.19 -5.47 3.48
CA TYR A 466 24.60 -5.28 3.23
C TYR A 466 24.99 -5.83 1.85
N ILE A 467 25.79 -5.05 1.12
CA ILE A 467 26.32 -5.41 -0.20
C ILE A 467 27.84 -5.52 -0.12
N ALA A 468 28.36 -6.72 -0.34
CA ALA A 468 29.77 -7.04 -0.14
C ALA A 468 30.68 -6.39 -1.19
N GLU A 469 30.22 -6.35 -2.44
CA GLU A 469 30.94 -5.84 -3.61
C GLU A 469 31.32 -4.37 -3.44
N THR A 470 30.46 -3.59 -2.79
CA THR A 470 30.63 -2.16 -2.56
C THR A 470 30.89 -1.82 -1.09
N ASN A 471 30.97 -2.84 -0.22
CA ASN A 471 31.04 -2.70 1.24
C ASN A 471 30.05 -1.67 1.79
N THR A 472 28.80 -1.71 1.32
CA THR A 472 27.79 -0.67 1.60
C THR A 472 26.63 -1.25 2.40
N LEU A 473 26.18 -0.49 3.40
CA LEU A 473 24.99 -0.79 4.19
C LEU A 473 23.83 0.10 3.74
N TYR A 474 22.68 -0.50 3.44
CA TYR A 474 21.43 0.15 3.08
C TYR A 474 20.40 -0.07 4.19
N TRP A 475 19.55 0.94 4.44
CA TRP A 475 18.44 0.79 5.38
C TRP A 475 17.24 1.66 5.05
N THR A 476 16.06 1.18 5.44
CA THR A 476 14.81 1.95 5.43
C THR A 476 14.57 2.60 6.78
N ASP A 477 13.81 3.69 6.76
CA ASP A 477 13.41 4.41 7.97
C ASP A 477 11.93 4.85 7.88
N ARG A 478 11.19 4.71 9.00
CA ARG A 478 9.75 5.03 9.13
C ARG A 478 9.44 6.29 9.94
N GLY A 479 10.44 6.99 10.42
CA GLY A 479 10.26 8.12 11.31
C GLY A 479 9.62 9.33 10.62
N GLU A 480 9.51 10.43 11.37
CA GLU A 480 8.93 11.65 10.83
C GLU A 480 9.84 12.35 9.82
N VAL A 481 9.20 13.00 8.85
CA VAL A 481 9.89 13.89 7.90
C VAL A 481 10.57 15.05 8.65
N PRO A 482 11.73 15.57 8.17
CA PRO A 482 12.30 15.35 6.84
C PRO A 482 13.27 14.17 6.72
N PHE A 483 13.69 13.55 7.82
CA PHE A 483 14.73 12.52 7.81
C PHE A 483 14.19 11.10 7.92
N GLY A 484 12.94 10.90 8.35
CA GLY A 484 12.28 9.61 8.28
C GLY A 484 11.48 9.42 6.99
N ASN A 485 10.94 8.22 6.80
CA ASN A 485 10.33 7.81 5.53
C ASN A 485 11.31 7.92 4.36
N CYS A 486 12.52 7.42 4.59
CA CYS A 486 13.68 7.52 3.71
C CYS A 486 14.33 6.16 3.48
N LEU A 487 15.03 6.06 2.34
CA LEU A 487 16.00 5.02 2.05
C LEU A 487 17.39 5.63 2.18
N TYR A 488 18.25 4.99 2.96
CA TYR A 488 19.60 5.42 3.23
C TYR A 488 20.63 4.44 2.68
N LYS A 489 21.85 4.95 2.43
CA LYS A 489 23.05 4.14 2.31
C LYS A 489 24.26 4.78 2.99
N ALA A 490 25.23 3.96 3.36
CA ALA A 490 26.56 4.40 3.77
C ALA A 490 27.60 3.31 3.53
N ALA A 491 28.79 3.68 3.06
CA ALA A 491 29.94 2.78 3.02
C ALA A 491 30.41 2.40 4.45
N LEU A 492 30.88 1.16 4.60
CA LEU A 492 31.47 0.65 5.83
C LEU A 492 33.01 0.65 5.76
N THR A 493 33.65 0.67 6.93
CA THR A 493 35.06 0.32 7.12
C THR A 493 35.23 -1.20 7.16
N GLU A 494 36.48 -1.68 7.13
CA GLU A 494 36.78 -3.11 7.35
C GLU A 494 36.34 -3.60 8.73
N GLN A 495 36.21 -2.71 9.71
CA GLN A 495 35.75 -3.04 11.06
C GLN A 495 34.21 -3.08 11.16
N GLY A 496 33.48 -2.75 10.09
CA GLY A 496 32.02 -2.70 10.08
C GLY A 496 31.44 -1.45 10.77
N THR A 497 32.19 -0.35 10.80
CA THR A 497 31.68 0.97 11.22
C THR A 497 31.38 1.85 10.01
N LEU A 498 30.58 2.91 10.16
CA LEU A 498 30.33 3.85 9.06
C LEU A 498 31.63 4.55 8.65
N ALA A 499 32.03 4.41 7.38
CA ALA A 499 33.18 5.11 6.80
C ALA A 499 32.85 6.56 6.40
N GLU A 500 31.56 6.86 6.26
CA GLU A 500 31.06 8.14 5.81
C GLU A 500 29.73 8.50 6.48
N LYS A 501 29.26 9.73 6.27
CA LYS A 501 27.93 10.13 6.72
C LYS A 501 26.85 9.42 5.88
N PRO A 502 25.76 8.95 6.50
CA PRO A 502 24.61 8.43 5.78
C PRO A 502 24.11 9.37 4.68
N GLN A 503 23.83 8.79 3.52
CA GLN A 503 23.27 9.48 2.37
C GLN A 503 21.81 9.07 2.20
N VAL A 504 20.91 10.05 2.04
CA VAL A 504 19.51 9.79 1.69
C VAL A 504 19.44 9.54 0.18
N LEU A 505 19.04 8.34 -0.23
CA LEU A 505 18.87 7.97 -1.64
C LEU A 505 17.50 8.36 -2.17
N ALA A 506 16.47 8.20 -1.35
CA ALA A 506 15.09 8.55 -1.67
C ALA A 506 14.33 8.84 -0.38
N GLN A 507 13.27 9.64 -0.49
CA GLN A 507 12.46 10.11 0.64
C GLN A 507 10.97 10.07 0.30
N ASN A 508 10.14 10.45 1.27
CA ASN A 508 8.68 10.56 1.15
C ASN A 508 8.00 9.20 0.83
N PHE A 509 8.47 8.13 1.46
CA PHE A 509 7.73 6.85 1.47
C PHE A 509 6.54 6.92 2.44
N ASN A 510 5.62 5.96 2.36
CA ASN A 510 4.47 5.87 3.25
C ASN A 510 4.69 4.75 4.29
N GLU A 511 5.58 5.01 5.25
CA GLU A 511 6.06 4.04 6.26
C GLU A 511 6.90 2.92 5.60
N ALA A 512 8.09 3.28 5.09
CA ALA A 512 9.01 2.34 4.41
C ALA A 512 9.42 1.16 5.31
N ILE A 513 9.27 -0.08 4.84
CA ILE A 513 9.60 -1.28 5.61
C ILE A 513 10.72 -2.04 4.94
N GLY A 514 10.40 -2.85 3.92
CA GLY A 514 11.35 -3.80 3.36
C GLY A 514 12.22 -3.14 2.29
N LEU A 515 13.43 -3.64 2.13
CA LEU A 515 14.28 -3.26 1.01
C LEU A 515 14.99 -4.46 0.39
N LYS A 516 15.28 -4.36 -0.91
CA LYS A 516 16.13 -5.31 -1.62
C LYS A 516 16.93 -4.63 -2.72
N VAL A 517 18.25 -4.73 -2.69
CA VAL A 517 19.16 -4.21 -3.69
C VAL A 517 19.31 -5.21 -4.83
N ASP A 518 19.10 -4.75 -6.06
CA ASP A 518 19.42 -5.46 -7.29
C ASP A 518 20.67 -4.85 -7.91
N ILE A 519 21.82 -5.48 -7.66
CA ILE A 519 23.13 -5.02 -8.11
C ILE A 519 23.19 -5.01 -9.65
N ASP A 520 22.66 -6.05 -10.31
CA ASP A 520 22.73 -6.16 -11.77
C ASP A 520 21.86 -5.10 -12.46
N ALA A 521 20.72 -4.77 -11.87
CA ALA A 521 19.81 -3.74 -12.38
C ALA A 521 20.12 -2.33 -11.87
N ASN A 522 21.14 -2.18 -11.01
CA ASN A 522 21.54 -0.94 -10.36
C ASN A 522 20.36 -0.17 -9.72
N CYS A 523 19.52 -0.89 -8.99
CA CYS A 523 18.34 -0.33 -8.35
C CYS A 523 18.04 -0.97 -7.00
N ILE A 524 17.28 -0.26 -6.17
CA ILE A 524 16.78 -0.76 -4.89
C ILE A 524 15.26 -0.84 -4.95
N TYR A 525 14.70 -1.96 -4.54
CA TYR A 525 13.27 -2.12 -4.31
C TYR A 525 12.94 -1.78 -2.85
N VAL A 526 11.89 -1.00 -2.62
CA VAL A 526 11.45 -0.59 -1.28
C VAL A 526 9.94 -0.79 -1.17
N SER A 527 9.47 -1.55 -0.17
CA SER A 527 8.04 -1.64 0.15
C SER A 527 7.66 -0.67 1.26
N ASP A 528 6.39 -0.31 1.28
CA ASP A 528 5.83 0.50 2.36
C ASP A 528 4.44 0.02 2.81
N LEU A 529 4.06 0.40 4.04
CA LEU A 529 2.75 0.04 4.60
C LEU A 529 1.59 0.79 3.92
N GLY A 530 1.89 1.79 3.09
CA GLY A 530 0.93 2.45 2.21
C GLY A 530 0.49 1.61 1.02
N GLY A 531 0.95 0.35 0.91
CA GLY A 531 0.55 -0.57 -0.14
C GLY A 531 1.29 -0.31 -1.45
N SER A 532 2.51 0.25 -1.38
CA SER A 532 3.35 0.47 -2.56
C SER A 532 4.66 -0.30 -2.49
N VAL A 533 5.14 -0.74 -3.66
CA VAL A 533 6.55 -1.10 -3.87
C VAL A 533 7.15 -0.14 -4.88
N TRP A 534 8.32 0.38 -4.55
CA TRP A 534 9.06 1.38 -5.29
C TRP A 534 10.34 0.77 -5.82
N LYS A 535 10.72 1.13 -7.04
CA LYS A 535 12.07 0.97 -7.60
C LYS A 535 12.79 2.31 -7.49
N VAL A 536 13.95 2.32 -6.86
CA VAL A 536 14.80 3.50 -6.64
C VAL A 536 16.11 3.31 -7.41
N GLU A 537 16.58 4.33 -8.11
CA GLU A 537 17.88 4.29 -8.78
C GLU A 537 19.02 4.39 -7.74
N ASP A 538 20.04 3.52 -7.81
CA ASP A 538 21.21 3.62 -6.92
C ASP A 538 22.30 4.57 -7.46
N ASN A 539 21.89 5.76 -7.92
CA ASN A 539 22.78 6.79 -8.45
C ASN A 539 22.68 8.12 -7.68
N GLY A 540 21.91 8.15 -6.58
CA GLY A 540 21.68 9.34 -5.78
C GLY A 540 20.75 10.38 -6.43
N SER A 541 20.02 10.03 -7.49
CA SER A 541 19.12 10.97 -8.18
C SER A 541 17.87 11.34 -7.37
N GLY A 542 17.54 10.60 -6.31
CA GLY A 542 16.27 10.74 -5.59
C GLY A 542 15.07 10.15 -6.34
N LYS A 543 15.25 9.65 -7.57
CA LYS A 543 14.16 9.16 -8.40
C LYS A 543 13.68 7.81 -7.90
N LYS A 544 12.37 7.72 -7.68
CA LYS A 544 11.67 6.48 -7.40
C LYS A 544 10.48 6.30 -8.33
N GLN A 545 10.29 5.09 -8.81
CA GLN A 545 9.17 4.67 -9.64
C GLN A 545 8.34 3.68 -8.85
N ARG A 546 7.03 3.88 -8.78
CA ARG A 546 6.12 2.91 -8.18
C ARG A 546 5.92 1.76 -9.16
N ILE A 547 6.20 0.53 -8.73
CA ILE A 547 6.09 -0.69 -9.54
C ILE A 547 4.93 -1.58 -9.09
N LEU A 548 4.49 -1.43 -7.83
CA LEU A 548 3.32 -2.09 -7.27
C LEU A 548 2.54 -1.05 -6.48
N ASP A 549 1.22 -1.07 -6.66
CA ASP A 549 0.28 -0.26 -5.90
C ASP A 549 -0.98 -1.09 -5.65
N GLU A 550 -1.30 -1.30 -4.38
CA GLU A 550 -2.51 -1.98 -3.94
C GLU A 550 -2.99 -1.33 -2.63
N GLN A 551 -3.96 -0.42 -2.76
CA GLN A 551 -4.47 0.42 -1.67
C GLN A 551 -5.09 -0.36 -0.49
N THR A 552 -5.35 -1.65 -0.68
CA THR A 552 -5.86 -2.59 0.34
C THR A 552 -4.78 -3.49 0.93
N SER A 553 -3.51 -3.23 0.62
CA SER A 553 -2.36 -3.99 1.12
C SER A 553 -1.48 -3.13 2.01
N CYS A 554 -0.76 -3.79 2.91
CA CYS A 554 0.28 -3.17 3.72
C CYS A 554 1.54 -4.02 3.55
N PHE A 555 2.42 -3.60 2.63
CA PHE A 555 3.57 -4.39 2.22
C PHE A 555 4.73 -4.29 3.21
N THR A 556 5.39 -5.42 3.44
CA THR A 556 6.54 -5.57 4.35
C THR A 556 7.72 -6.15 3.57
N GLY A 557 8.43 -7.14 4.10
CA GLY A 557 9.64 -7.70 3.50
C GLY A 557 9.45 -8.11 2.05
N LEU A 558 10.52 -7.96 1.28
CA LEU A 558 10.55 -8.32 -0.13
C LEU A 558 11.90 -8.93 -0.50
N THR A 559 11.92 -9.80 -1.52
CA THR A 559 13.14 -10.42 -2.00
C THR A 559 13.06 -10.70 -3.51
N ILE A 560 14.22 -10.86 -4.16
CA ILE A 560 14.32 -11.13 -5.61
C ILE A 560 14.60 -12.62 -5.80
N VAL A 561 13.92 -13.25 -6.75
CA VAL A 561 14.07 -14.68 -7.12
C VAL A 561 14.23 -14.92 -8.60
#